data_AF-A0A7W7S0G0-F1
#
_entry.id   AF-A0A7W7S0G0-F1
#
_cell.length_a   1.000
_cell.length_b   1.000
_cell.length_c   1.000
_cell.angle_alpha   90.00
_cell.angle_beta   90.00
_cell.angle_gamma   90.00
#
_symmetry.space_group_name_H-M   'P 1'
#
loop_
_entity.id
_entity.type
_entity.pdbx_description
1 polymer ?
#
loop_
_entity_poly.entity_id
_entity_poly.type
_entity_poly.pdbx_seq_one_letter_code
_entity_poly.pdbx_strand_id
1 'polypeptide(L)'
;MMNAYERRCRLLMCAYPPRFREHRGQELLGILLDLAAPGQTRPTLRDSFDIVRGGLLTRLGDRPPAGQWILYRLFGRPVPDRYRMWVRDDLHSKLYFFHTPFLRFMLIVPLLTGVDAFLRAHGIDQPSWPIPVAFGLAAQSANATRRWACDRYGPERIDAS
;
A
#
# COMPACT_ATOMS: atom_id res chain seq x y z
N MET A 1 -22.42 2.79 26.24
CA MET A 1 -21.85 1.64 25.51
C MET A 1 -21.60 1.99 24.03
N MET A 2 -20.78 3.00 23.73
CA MET A 2 -20.47 3.44 22.36
C MET A 2 -19.23 2.74 21.75
N ASN A 3 -18.65 1.78 22.46
CA ASN A 3 -17.21 1.54 22.33
C ASN A 3 -16.83 0.37 21.40
N ALA A 4 -17.72 -0.58 21.08
CA ALA A 4 -17.39 -1.75 20.27
C ALA A 4 -17.76 -1.57 18.79
N TYR A 5 -18.95 -1.04 18.52
CA TYR A 5 -19.45 -0.79 17.16
C TYR A 5 -18.65 0.34 16.50
N GLU A 6 -18.44 1.46 17.19
CA GLU A 6 -17.63 2.58 16.71
C GLU A 6 -16.20 2.15 16.36
N ARG A 7 -15.56 1.34 17.22
CA ARG A 7 -14.22 0.78 16.95
C ARG A 7 -14.21 -0.07 15.67
N ARG A 8 -15.23 -0.89 15.44
CA ARG A 8 -15.34 -1.69 14.22
C ARG A 8 -15.58 -0.84 12.99
N CYS A 9 -16.43 0.18 13.07
CA CYS A 9 -16.64 1.12 11.98
C CYS A 9 -15.35 1.86 11.63
N ARG A 10 -14.59 2.32 12.63
CA ARG A 10 -13.25 2.90 12.42
C ARG A 10 -12.26 1.92 11.78
N LEU A 11 -12.31 0.64 12.15
CA LEU A 11 -11.49 -0.40 11.50
C LEU A 11 -11.89 -0.58 10.02
N LEU A 12 -13.19 -0.64 9.70
CA LEU A 12 -13.67 -0.73 8.32
C LEU A 12 -13.29 0.51 7.50
N MET A 13 -13.32 1.69 8.12
CA MET A 13 -12.83 2.92 7.49
C MET A 13 -11.35 2.89 7.13
N CYS A 14 -10.55 1.97 7.68
CA CYS A 14 -9.17 1.79 7.20
C CYS A 14 -9.09 1.39 5.71
N ALA A 15 -10.18 0.87 5.13
CA ALA A 15 -10.28 0.59 3.70
C ALA A 15 -10.28 1.87 2.85
N TYR A 16 -10.77 3.00 3.38
CA TYR A 16 -10.76 4.27 2.66
C TYR A 16 -9.35 4.89 2.62
N PRO A 17 -9.01 5.64 1.56
CA PRO A 17 -7.75 6.37 1.50
C PRO A 17 -7.65 7.43 2.62
N PRO A 18 -6.45 7.71 3.16
CA PRO A 18 -6.25 8.67 4.25
C PRO A 18 -6.90 10.03 4.03
N ARG A 19 -6.76 10.63 2.84
CA ARG A 19 -7.39 11.92 2.50
C ARG A 19 -8.91 11.90 2.65
N PHE A 20 -9.55 10.78 2.32
CA PHE A 20 -10.99 10.63 2.42
C PHE A 20 -11.41 10.56 3.88
N ARG A 21 -10.63 9.88 4.73
CA ARG A 21 -10.91 9.80 6.16
C ARG A 21 -10.74 11.16 6.86
N GLU A 22 -9.78 11.96 6.42
CA GLU A 22 -9.54 13.31 6.94
C GLU A 22 -10.71 14.25 6.63
N HIS A 23 -11.24 14.22 5.40
CA HIS A 23 -12.33 15.11 4.98
C HIS A 23 -13.74 14.59 5.29
N ARG A 24 -14.00 13.30 5.09
CA ARG A 24 -15.34 12.67 5.13
C ARG A 24 -15.49 11.61 6.21
N GLY A 25 -14.40 11.25 6.90
CA GLY A 25 -14.40 10.11 7.83
C GLY A 25 -15.32 10.31 9.02
N GLN A 26 -15.40 11.52 9.57
CA GLN A 26 -16.31 11.80 10.69
C GLN A 26 -17.78 11.81 10.26
N GLU A 27 -18.08 12.43 9.11
CA GLU A 27 -19.43 12.45 8.53
C GLU A 27 -19.93 11.03 8.27
N LEU A 28 -19.11 10.20 7.59
CA LEU A 28 -19.48 8.81 7.30
C LEU A 28 -19.58 7.96 8.58
N LEU A 29 -18.81 8.27 9.63
CA LEU A 29 -18.87 7.56 10.91
C LEU A 29 -20.16 7.92 11.65
N GLY A 30 -20.56 9.19 11.62
CA GLY A 30 -21.85 9.65 12.15
C GLY A 30 -23.01 8.93 11.49
N ILE A 31 -23.04 8.89 10.15
CA ILE A 31 -24.08 8.16 9.38
C ILE A 31 -24.13 6.68 9.78
N LEU A 32 -22.98 6.01 9.91
CA LEU A 32 -22.94 4.60 10.32
C LEU A 32 -23.42 4.37 11.75
N LEU A 33 -23.24 5.35 12.65
CA LEU A 33 -23.72 5.30 14.02
C LEU A 33 -25.22 5.57 14.09
N ASP A 34 -25.73 6.50 13.30
CA ASP A 34 -27.16 6.83 13.21
C ASP A 34 -27.98 5.68 12.61
N LEU A 35 -27.39 4.92 11.68
CA LEU A 35 -28.01 3.73 11.08
C LEU A 35 -27.94 2.49 11.97
N ALA A 36 -27.19 2.52 13.07
CA ALA A 36 -27.02 1.34 13.93
C ALA A 36 -28.30 1.02 14.72
N ALA A 37 -28.73 -0.23 14.69
CA ALA A 37 -29.88 -0.66 15.49
C ALA A 37 -29.57 -0.57 17.00
N PRO A 38 -30.58 -0.31 17.87
CA PRO A 38 -30.38 -0.27 19.32
C PRO A 38 -29.74 -1.56 19.84
N GLY A 39 -28.55 -1.46 20.46
CA GLY A 39 -27.80 -2.61 20.98
C GLY A 39 -26.90 -3.32 19.97
N GLN A 40 -26.82 -2.85 18.73
CA GLN A 40 -25.96 -3.44 17.71
C GLN A 40 -24.48 -3.21 18.02
N THR A 41 -23.70 -4.29 18.13
CA THR A 41 -22.27 -4.22 18.44
C THR A 41 -21.37 -4.44 17.23
N ARG A 42 -21.94 -4.89 16.11
CA ARG A 42 -21.22 -5.20 14.86
C ARG A 42 -22.05 -4.78 13.64
N PRO A 43 -21.44 -4.09 12.65
CA PRO A 43 -22.08 -3.88 11.35
C PRO A 43 -22.38 -5.23 10.69
N THR A 44 -23.42 -5.30 9.86
CA THR A 44 -23.71 -6.54 9.13
C THR A 44 -22.57 -6.85 8.16
N LEU A 45 -22.46 -8.12 7.75
CA LEU A 45 -21.44 -8.52 6.76
C LEU A 45 -21.63 -7.79 5.42
N ARG A 46 -22.90 -7.57 5.02
CA ARG A 46 -23.24 -6.81 3.81
C ARG A 46 -22.77 -5.36 3.92
N ASP A 47 -23.11 -4.66 5.01
CA ASP A 47 -22.70 -3.26 5.18
C ASP A 47 -21.18 -3.15 5.25
N SER A 48 -20.53 -4.08 5.95
CA SER A 48 -19.07 -4.16 6.01
C SER A 48 -18.46 -4.33 4.62
N PHE A 49 -19.03 -5.22 3.80
CA PHE A 49 -18.58 -5.45 2.44
C PHE A 49 -18.79 -4.24 1.54
N ASP A 50 -19.95 -3.57 1.63
CA ASP A 50 -20.25 -2.39 0.83
C ASP A 50 -19.35 -1.20 1.19
N ILE A 51 -19.06 -1.01 2.48
CA ILE A 51 -18.10 0.00 2.98
C ILE A 51 -16.70 -0.31 2.46
N VAL A 52 -16.24 -1.55 2.58
CA VAL A 52 -14.91 -1.97 2.11
C VAL A 52 -14.81 -1.85 0.60
N ARG A 53 -15.84 -2.27 -0.15
CA ARG A 53 -15.92 -2.19 -1.61
C ARG A 53 -15.89 -0.73 -2.06
N GLY A 54 -16.66 0.15 -1.44
CA GLY A 54 -16.65 1.60 -1.72
C GLY A 54 -15.28 2.23 -1.49
N GLY A 55 -14.62 1.90 -0.37
CA GLY A 55 -13.24 2.32 -0.10
C GLY A 55 -12.24 1.79 -1.12
N LEU A 56 -12.36 0.53 -1.53
CA LEU A 56 -11.48 -0.11 -2.50
C LEU A 56 -11.67 0.43 -3.91
N LEU A 57 -12.91 0.68 -4.34
CA LEU A 57 -13.25 1.29 -5.63
C LEU A 57 -12.70 2.72 -5.70
N THR A 58 -12.82 3.50 -4.62
CA THR A 58 -12.21 4.84 -4.53
C THR A 58 -10.70 4.78 -4.71
N ARG A 59 -10.02 3.76 -4.17
CA ARG A 59 -8.58 3.52 -4.39
C ARG A 59 -8.24 3.02 -5.80
N LEU A 60 -9.15 2.33 -6.47
CA LEU A 60 -8.95 1.80 -7.82
C LEU A 60 -9.19 2.87 -8.89
N GLY A 61 -10.12 3.81 -8.67
CA GLY A 61 -10.41 4.89 -9.61
C GLY A 61 -9.24 5.85 -9.84
N ASP A 62 -8.49 6.16 -8.78
CA ASP A 62 -7.34 7.08 -8.84
C ASP A 62 -6.01 6.39 -9.15
N ARG A 63 -6.01 5.10 -9.50
CA ARG A 63 -4.77 4.36 -9.76
C ARG A 63 -4.13 4.82 -11.09
N PRO A 64 -2.80 4.98 -11.11
CA PRO A 64 -2.07 5.09 -12.36
C PRO A 64 -2.23 3.80 -13.18
N PRO A 65 -2.14 3.90 -14.52
CA PRO A 65 -2.10 2.72 -15.39
C PRO A 65 -1.02 1.75 -14.92
N ALA A 66 -1.29 0.45 -15.05
CA ALA A 66 -0.46 -0.62 -14.47
C ALA A 66 1.03 -0.49 -14.80
N GLY A 67 1.37 -0.05 -16.02
CA GLY A 67 2.77 0.22 -16.40
C GLY A 67 3.45 1.26 -15.52
N GLN A 68 2.82 2.42 -15.28
CA GLN A 68 3.37 3.47 -14.41
C GLN A 68 3.47 3.00 -12.95
N TRP A 69 2.52 2.18 -12.50
CA TRP A 69 2.58 1.53 -11.20
C TRP A 69 3.80 0.60 -11.08
N ILE A 70 4.06 -0.23 -12.10
CA ILE A 70 5.25 -1.10 -12.15
C ILE A 70 6.54 -0.27 -12.20
N LEU A 71 6.60 0.76 -13.04
CA LEU A 71 7.76 1.65 -13.19
C LEU A 71 8.10 2.39 -11.89
N TYR A 72 7.08 2.88 -11.19
CA TYR A 72 7.24 3.45 -9.85
C TYR A 72 7.74 2.41 -8.85
N ARG A 73 7.15 1.22 -8.80
CA ARG A 73 7.47 0.22 -7.78
C ARG A 73 8.77 -0.54 -8.02
N LEU A 74 9.12 -0.87 -9.25
CA LEU A 74 10.36 -1.60 -9.57
C LEU A 74 11.54 -0.66 -9.78
N PHE A 75 11.33 0.45 -10.48
CA PHE A 75 12.41 1.33 -10.92
C PHE A 75 12.47 2.66 -10.17
N GLY A 76 11.52 2.95 -9.27
CA GLY A 76 11.48 4.22 -8.54
C GLY A 76 11.22 5.43 -9.45
N ARG A 77 10.65 5.22 -10.65
CA ARG A 77 10.39 6.32 -11.58
C ARG A 77 9.32 7.26 -11.02
N PRO A 78 9.45 8.59 -11.24
CA PRO A 78 8.43 9.55 -10.87
C PRO A 78 7.10 9.21 -11.55
N VAL A 79 6.01 9.33 -10.80
CA VAL A 79 4.66 9.21 -11.32
C VAL A 79 4.21 10.61 -11.78
N PRO A 80 3.49 10.74 -12.91
CA PRO A 80 2.95 12.04 -13.33
C PRO A 80 2.15 12.73 -12.23
N ASP A 81 2.20 14.07 -12.18
CA ASP A 81 1.61 14.88 -11.10
C ASP A 81 0.11 14.63 -10.88
N ARG A 82 -0.64 14.23 -11.92
CA ARG A 82 -2.05 13.85 -11.80
C ARG A 82 -2.30 12.72 -10.78
N TYR A 83 -1.31 11.86 -10.54
CA TYR A 83 -1.39 10.76 -9.59
C TYR A 83 -0.63 11.03 -8.28
N ARG A 84 -0.17 12.27 -8.04
CA ARG A 84 0.55 12.64 -6.80
C ARG A 84 -0.27 12.32 -5.54
N MET A 85 -1.58 12.54 -5.60
CA MET A 85 -2.50 12.24 -4.50
C MET A 85 -2.64 10.73 -4.26
N TRP A 86 -2.56 9.93 -5.33
CA TRP A 86 -2.49 8.47 -5.23
C TRP A 86 -1.18 8.03 -4.57
N VAL A 87 -0.04 8.63 -4.96
CA VAL A 87 1.28 8.32 -4.35
C VAL A 87 1.25 8.63 -2.85
N ARG A 88 0.71 9.78 -2.44
CA ARG A 88 0.52 10.14 -1.02
C ARG A 88 -0.33 9.09 -0.27
N ASP A 89 -1.48 8.70 -0.81
CA ASP A 89 -2.33 7.67 -0.23
C ASP A 89 -1.61 6.31 -0.13
N ASP A 90 -0.78 5.96 -1.11
CA ASP A 90 0.04 4.74 -1.13
C ASP A 90 1.11 4.77 -0.02
N LEU A 91 1.82 5.89 0.14
CA LEU A 91 2.84 6.11 1.19
C LEU A 91 2.29 6.00 2.62
N HIS A 92 1.05 6.45 2.86
CA HIS A 92 0.40 6.40 4.18
C HIS A 92 -0.34 5.08 4.45
N SER A 93 -0.44 4.18 3.47
CA SER A 93 -1.11 2.90 3.65
C SER A 93 -0.21 1.91 4.40
N LYS A 94 -0.68 1.35 5.52
CA LYS A 94 0.04 0.32 6.31
C LYS A 94 0.44 -0.92 5.48
N LEU A 95 -0.25 -1.18 4.37
CA LEU A 95 0.03 -2.25 3.42
C LEU A 95 1.23 -1.97 2.48
N TYR A 96 1.75 -0.74 2.40
CA TYR A 96 2.91 -0.39 1.58
C TYR A 96 4.16 -1.19 1.99
N PHE A 97 4.32 -1.39 3.30
CA PHE A 97 5.45 -2.13 3.88
C PHE A 97 5.50 -3.59 3.41
N PHE A 98 4.34 -4.20 3.15
CA PHE A 98 4.26 -5.58 2.73
C PHE A 98 4.39 -5.74 1.22
N HIS A 99 3.71 -4.94 0.39
CA HIS A 99 3.62 -5.27 -1.04
C HIS A 99 4.81 -4.82 -1.91
N THR A 100 5.53 -3.75 -1.57
CA THR A 100 6.62 -3.23 -2.41
C THR A 100 7.91 -4.06 -2.31
N PRO A 101 8.47 -4.36 -1.12
CA PRO A 101 9.59 -5.28 -1.02
C PRO A 101 9.19 -6.71 -1.43
N PHE A 102 7.95 -7.12 -1.20
CA PHE A 102 7.45 -8.44 -1.60
C PHE A 102 7.41 -8.64 -3.13
N LEU A 103 6.97 -7.63 -3.90
CA LEU A 103 7.00 -7.71 -5.37
C LEU A 103 8.42 -7.80 -5.92
N ARG A 104 9.34 -6.99 -5.39
CA ARG A 104 10.76 -7.06 -5.77
C ARG A 104 11.36 -8.40 -5.36
N PHE A 105 11.02 -8.93 -4.18
CA PHE A 105 11.44 -10.23 -3.70
C PHE A 105 10.96 -11.37 -4.61
N MET A 106 9.67 -11.39 -4.96
CA MET A 106 9.10 -12.42 -5.85
C MET A 106 9.69 -12.41 -7.26
N LEU A 107 10.31 -11.32 -7.72
CA LEU A 107 10.99 -11.27 -9.01
C LEU A 107 12.48 -11.59 -8.90
N ILE A 108 13.17 -10.98 -7.93
CA ILE A 108 14.63 -11.06 -7.81
C ILE A 108 15.07 -12.42 -7.27
N VAL A 109 14.38 -12.96 -6.27
CA VAL A 109 14.81 -14.21 -5.63
C VAL A 109 14.71 -15.40 -6.59
N PRO A 110 13.58 -15.63 -7.30
CA PRO A 110 13.50 -16.72 -8.26
C PRO A 110 14.51 -16.61 -9.40
N LEU A 111 14.78 -15.38 -9.86
CA LEU A 111 15.80 -15.10 -10.88
C LEU A 111 17.19 -15.47 -10.36
N LEU A 112 17.55 -15.02 -9.16
CA LEU A 112 18.86 -15.33 -8.56
C LEU A 112 19.02 -16.81 -8.23
N THR A 113 17.98 -17.47 -7.72
CA THR A 113 18.02 -18.92 -7.47
C THR A 113 18.04 -19.72 -8.76
N GLY A 114 17.38 -19.25 -9.81
CA GLY A 114 17.42 -19.87 -11.14
C GLY A 114 18.80 -19.74 -11.79
N VAL A 115 19.42 -18.56 -11.70
CA VAL A 115 20.81 -18.33 -12.15
C VAL A 115 21.80 -19.17 -11.35
N ASP A 116 21.66 -19.23 -10.02
CA ASP A 116 22.51 -20.10 -9.17
C ASP A 116 22.36 -21.57 -9.54
N ALA A 117 21.13 -22.06 -9.72
CA ALA A 117 20.86 -23.44 -10.15
C ALA A 117 21.46 -23.73 -11.54
N PHE A 118 21.36 -22.78 -12.48
CA PHE A 118 21.95 -22.89 -13.81
C PHE A 118 23.49 -22.93 -13.77
N LEU A 119 24.12 -22.06 -12.98
CA LEU A 119 25.57 -22.02 -12.82
C LEU A 119 26.10 -23.32 -12.18
N ARG A 120 25.40 -23.85 -11.16
CA ARG A 120 25.71 -25.15 -10.57
C ARG A 120 25.58 -26.29 -11.59
N ALA A 121 24.55 -26.28 -12.44
CA ALA A 121 24.39 -27.27 -13.50
C ALA A 121 25.54 -27.24 -14.52
N HIS A 122 26.23 -26.11 -14.66
CA HIS A 122 27.42 -25.94 -15.49
C HIS A 122 28.75 -26.13 -14.73
N GLY A 123 28.73 -26.61 -13.49
CA GLY A 123 29.93 -26.93 -12.71
C GLY A 123 30.62 -25.73 -12.08
N ILE A 124 29.93 -24.59 -11.95
CA ILE A 124 30.44 -23.40 -11.29
C ILE A 124 29.96 -23.41 -9.82
N ASP A 125 30.87 -23.73 -8.90
CA ASP A 125 30.59 -23.69 -7.46
C ASP A 125 30.72 -22.26 -6.92
N GLN A 126 29.58 -21.63 -6.59
CA GLN A 126 29.53 -20.32 -5.96
C GLN A 126 28.91 -20.40 -4.54
N PRO A 127 29.45 -19.64 -3.56
CA PRO A 127 28.87 -19.55 -2.21
C PRO A 127 27.43 -19.00 -2.25
N SER A 128 26.53 -19.51 -1.38
CA SER A 128 25.09 -19.18 -1.35
C SER A 128 24.70 -17.92 -0.55
N TRP A 129 25.68 -17.24 0.05
CA TRP A 129 25.46 -15.97 0.76
C TRP A 129 24.99 -14.75 -0.09
N PRO A 130 25.09 -14.68 -1.44
CA PRO A 130 24.59 -13.51 -2.18
C PRO A 130 23.06 -13.39 -2.13
N ILE A 131 22.31 -14.45 -1.83
CA ILE A 131 20.83 -14.39 -1.78
C ILE A 131 20.33 -13.57 -0.57
N PRO A 132 20.76 -13.83 0.69
CA PRO A 132 20.44 -12.96 1.83
C PRO A 132 20.91 -11.51 1.68
N VAL A 133 22.08 -11.29 1.08
CA VAL A 133 22.62 -9.94 0.85
C VAL A 133 21.82 -9.18 -0.20
N ALA A 134 21.44 -9.85 -1.29
CA ALA A 134 20.55 -9.29 -2.31
C ALA A 134 19.17 -8.93 -1.72
N PHE A 135 18.65 -9.73 -0.79
CA PHE A 135 17.43 -9.39 -0.04
C PHE A 135 17.58 -8.11 0.77
N GLY A 136 18.66 -7.99 1.55
CA GLY A 136 18.95 -6.79 2.34
C GLY A 136 19.05 -5.52 1.48
N LEU A 137 19.74 -5.61 0.33
CA LEU A 137 19.87 -4.51 -0.64
C LEU A 137 18.53 -4.17 -1.32
N ALA A 138 17.70 -5.17 -1.65
CA ALA A 138 16.36 -4.95 -2.21
C ALA A 138 15.45 -4.23 -1.20
N ALA A 139 15.48 -4.63 0.08
CA ALA A 139 14.75 -3.95 1.15
C ALA A 139 15.27 -2.52 1.38
N GLN A 140 16.59 -2.32 1.38
CA GLN A 140 17.22 -1.02 1.56
C GLN A 140 16.90 -0.06 0.40
N SER A 141 16.93 -0.54 -0.85
CA SER A 141 16.55 0.25 -2.03
C SER A 141 15.06 0.62 -2.04
N ALA A 142 14.18 -0.24 -1.54
CA ALA A 142 12.75 0.08 -1.38
C ALA A 142 12.54 1.18 -0.32
N ASN A 143 13.31 1.16 0.77
CA ASN A 143 13.32 2.23 1.78
C ASN A 143 13.86 3.55 1.21
N ALA A 144 14.90 3.52 0.39
CA ALA A 144 15.42 4.71 -0.29
C ALA A 144 14.40 5.31 -1.27
N THR A 145 13.72 4.46 -2.05
CA THR A 145 12.64 4.89 -2.96
C THR A 145 11.50 5.59 -2.18
N ARG A 146 11.14 5.04 -1.01
CA ARG A 146 10.13 5.64 -0.13
C ARG A 146 10.56 7.01 0.40
N ARG A 147 11.81 7.16 0.88
CA ARG A 147 12.34 8.44 1.37
C ARG A 147 12.30 9.50 0.28
N TRP A 148 12.82 9.17 -0.91
CA TRP A 148 12.76 10.05 -2.07
C TRP A 148 11.31 10.45 -2.44
N ALA A 149 10.37 9.50 -2.37
CA ALA A 149 8.96 9.79 -2.63
C ALA A 149 8.34 10.69 -1.55
N CYS A 150 8.71 10.53 -0.27
CA CYS A 150 8.33 11.47 0.79
C CYS A 150 8.88 12.88 0.50
N ASP A 151 10.14 13.01 0.08
CA ASP A 151 10.77 14.31 -0.17
C ASP A 151 10.16 15.03 -1.38
N ARG A 152 9.65 14.26 -2.35
CA ARG A 152 9.06 14.79 -3.59
C ARG A 152 7.57 15.06 -3.49
N TYR A 153 6.81 14.17 -2.86
CA TYR A 153 5.34 14.23 -2.77
C TYR A 153 4.84 14.52 -1.34
N GLY A 154 5.75 14.89 -0.44
CA GLY A 154 5.47 15.22 0.94
C GLY A 154 4.57 16.46 1.10
N PRO A 155 3.91 16.60 2.26
CA PRO A 155 2.94 17.66 2.51
C PRO A 155 3.51 19.06 2.32
N GLU A 156 4.78 19.26 2.62
CA GLU A 156 5.42 20.58 2.70
C GLU A 156 5.62 21.26 1.33
N ARG A 157 5.54 20.48 0.25
CA ARG A 157 5.63 21.00 -1.13
C ARG A 157 4.26 21.29 -1.75
N ILE A 158 3.17 21.00 -1.04
CA ILE A 158 1.78 21.20 -1.51
C ILE A 158 1.31 22.63 -1.23
N ASP A 159 1.79 23.25 -0.16
CA ASP A 159 1.39 24.61 0.25
C ASP A 159 2.16 25.71 -0.51
N ALA A 160 3.08 25.32 -1.40
CA ALA A 160 3.96 26.21 -2.16
C ALA A 160 3.59 26.31 -3.65
N SER A 161 2.45 25.79 -4.09
CA SER A 161 1.95 25.81 -5.48
C SER A 161 0.49 26.23 -5.53
#